data_AF-A0AA88VTH6-F1
#
_entry.id   AF-A0AA88VTH6-F1
#
_cell.length_a   1.000
_cell.length_b   1.000
_cell.length_c   1.000
_cell.angle_alpha   90.00
_cell.angle_beta   90.00
_cell.angle_gamma   90.00
#
_symmetry.space_group_name_H-M   'P 1'
#
loop_
_entity.id
_entity.type
_entity.pdbx_description
1 polymer ?
#
loop_
_entity_poly.entity_id
_entity_poly.type
_entity_poly.pdbx_seq_one_letter_code
_entity_poly.pdbx_strand_id
1 'polypeptide(L)'
;MGKRRLKAVTEYIGQRKPLGGLLFLLPRIFSSEYKDSAGGDDEKPGKELLWNILVELERLLIHANIRYPVYFAFEDDKIDAVLADVKRNDATGLPATATTGGYKLVVTAPEPRKLAPPTMTNIQGWLPGLKADGDSNQLPTIAIVASYDTFGAAPALSVGSDSNGSGVVALLEIARLFSLLYKNPKTRGRYNLLFGLTSGGPYNYNGTHKWLRSFDQRLRESIDYAICLNSFGSVDNELWLHVSKPPENAYIKQIFEGFHNVAEEVDLKVGLRHKKINISNPRVAWEHEQFSRLRVTAATLSELPLAPELLESTGGLFDNRHFVSEAAIFRSIKLVAESLARHIYGQQGKNVNIFADDSSLGVNPSYVQSWLDLLSRTPRVAPFLSKTDPLIMAMEKELEVHTVEVNVQHEVLDGMFTFYDLTNAKLYIYQVASVTFDLLLLLVLGSYLIILFSFLVITTRGLDDLISLFRRPPSRKVKTA
;
A
#
# COMPACT_ATOMS: atom_id res chain seq x y z
N MET A 1 13.96 21.08 4.05
CA MET A 1 15.03 20.08 4.28
C MET A 1 14.79 18.77 3.51
N GLY A 2 13.55 18.27 3.43
CA GLY A 2 13.20 17.01 2.75
C GLY A 2 13.58 16.92 1.26
N LYS A 3 13.27 17.91 0.42
CA LYS A 3 13.63 17.91 -1.02
C LYS A 3 15.14 17.81 -1.29
N ARG A 4 16.01 18.36 -0.42
CA ARG A 4 17.46 18.21 -0.55
C ARG A 4 17.92 16.78 -0.23
N ARG A 5 17.30 16.14 0.77
CA ARG A 5 17.58 14.73 1.12
C ARG A 5 17.11 13.79 0.01
N LEU A 6 15.95 14.04 -0.59
CA LEU A 6 15.46 13.23 -1.70
C LEU A 6 16.39 13.34 -2.93
N LYS A 7 16.84 14.54 -3.29
CA LYS A 7 17.84 14.71 -4.36
C LYS A 7 19.12 13.93 -4.07
N ALA A 8 19.61 13.95 -2.83
CA ALA A 8 20.76 13.14 -2.46
C ALA A 8 20.47 11.64 -2.63
N VAL A 9 19.31 11.14 -2.16
CA VAL A 9 18.91 9.73 -2.35
C VAL A 9 18.86 9.36 -3.83
N THR A 10 18.25 10.19 -4.67
CA THR A 10 18.21 9.99 -6.12
C THR A 10 19.62 9.95 -6.72
N GLU A 11 20.51 10.81 -6.24
CA GLU A 11 21.91 10.82 -6.66
C GLU A 11 22.66 9.56 -6.19
N TYR A 12 22.47 9.10 -4.96
CA TYR A 12 23.10 7.88 -4.43
C TYR A 12 22.64 6.62 -5.18
N ILE A 13 21.32 6.50 -5.42
CA ILE A 13 20.73 5.38 -6.16
C ILE A 13 21.11 5.48 -7.64
N GLY A 14 21.07 6.67 -8.24
CA GLY A 14 21.41 6.92 -9.63
C GLY A 14 22.89 6.72 -9.96
N GLN A 15 23.80 7.16 -9.07
CA GLN A 15 25.25 6.99 -9.21
C GLN A 15 25.74 5.60 -8.82
N ARG A 16 24.86 4.70 -8.37
CA ARG A 16 25.18 3.32 -7.98
C ARG A 16 26.36 3.22 -7.00
N LYS A 17 26.44 4.17 -6.06
CA LYS A 17 27.49 4.15 -5.04
C LYS A 17 27.38 2.86 -4.21
N PRO A 18 28.51 2.21 -3.87
CA PRO A 18 28.48 0.99 -3.07
C PRO A 18 28.01 1.33 -1.65
N LEU A 19 26.82 0.84 -1.29
CA LEU A 19 26.24 0.92 0.05
C LEU A 19 25.92 -0.50 0.53
N GLY A 20 26.09 -0.75 1.83
CA GLY A 20 25.70 -2.03 2.44
C GLY A 20 24.17 -2.20 2.57
N GLY A 21 23.44 -1.08 2.62
CA GLY A 21 21.99 -1.01 2.71
C GLY A 21 21.53 0.42 2.91
N LEU A 22 20.25 0.67 2.70
CA LEU A 22 19.62 1.98 2.89
C LEU A 22 18.50 1.85 3.93
N LEU A 23 18.52 2.69 4.96
CA LEU A 23 17.48 2.72 5.99
C LEU A 23 16.72 4.05 5.90
N PHE A 24 15.42 3.98 5.60
CA PHE A 24 14.51 5.11 5.68
C PHE A 24 13.82 5.11 7.04
N LEU A 25 13.89 6.25 7.73
CA LEU A 25 13.14 6.49 8.96
C LEU A 25 11.83 7.20 8.61
N LEU A 26 10.72 6.54 8.90
CA LEU A 26 9.37 7.04 8.70
C LEU A 26 8.86 7.67 10.00
N PRO A 27 8.15 8.81 9.93
CA PRO A 27 7.49 9.39 11.09
C PRO A 27 6.62 8.39 11.86
N ARG A 28 6.63 8.46 13.20
CA ARG A 28 5.83 7.59 14.09
C ARG A 28 4.33 7.57 13.76
N ILE A 29 3.80 8.66 13.18
CA ILE A 29 2.39 8.78 12.77
C ILE A 29 1.95 7.70 11.77
N PHE A 30 2.88 7.12 11.01
CA PHE A 30 2.58 6.05 10.05
C PHE A 30 2.59 4.66 10.69
N SER A 31 2.93 4.55 11.98
CA SER A 31 2.85 3.29 12.70
C SER A 31 1.40 2.95 13.02
N SER A 32 1.00 1.71 12.80
CA SER A 32 -0.33 1.21 13.19
C SER A 32 -0.55 1.19 14.71
N GLU A 33 0.54 1.23 15.50
CA GLU A 33 0.50 1.28 16.97
C GLU A 33 0.29 2.70 17.51
N TYR A 34 0.44 3.71 16.66
CA TYR A 34 0.26 5.10 17.05
C TYR A 34 -1.24 5.41 17.17
N LYS A 35 -1.73 5.54 18.41
CA LYS A 35 -3.09 6.01 18.70
C LYS A 35 -3.05 7.54 18.74
N ASP A 36 -3.65 8.19 17.75
CA ASP A 36 -3.88 9.63 17.83
C ASP A 36 -4.77 9.93 19.05
N SER A 37 -4.22 10.73 19.97
CA SER A 37 -4.96 11.28 21.11
C SER A 37 -5.50 12.69 20.83
N ALA A 38 -5.50 13.14 19.57
CA ALA A 38 -6.09 14.43 19.18
C ALA A 38 -6.51 14.42 17.72
N GLY A 39 -7.82 14.28 17.48
CA GLY A 39 -8.45 14.69 16.23
C GLY A 39 -8.34 16.20 16.11
N GLY A 40 -7.31 16.66 15.39
CA GLY A 40 -7.10 18.06 15.05
C GLY A 40 -6.94 18.16 13.55
N ASP A 41 -7.97 18.70 12.91
CA ASP A 41 -8.07 19.02 11.48
C ASP A 41 -7.19 20.23 11.13
N ASP A 42 -5.96 20.26 11.66
CA ASP A 42 -4.98 21.27 11.31
C ASP A 42 -4.25 20.81 10.04
N GLU A 43 -4.63 21.44 8.92
CA GLU A 43 -3.84 21.56 7.69
C GLU A 43 -2.44 22.10 8.02
N LYS A 44 -1.55 21.21 8.46
CA LYS A 44 -0.14 21.58 8.65
C LYS A 44 0.50 21.61 7.25
N PRO A 45 1.10 22.74 6.82
CA PRO A 45 1.81 22.83 5.53
C PRO A 45 2.99 21.83 5.39
N GLY A 46 3.37 21.15 6.48
CA GLY A 46 4.31 20.05 6.46
C GLY A 46 3.75 18.72 5.92
N LYS A 47 2.43 18.48 6.01
CA LYS A 47 1.78 17.23 5.55
C LYS A 47 1.84 17.09 4.03
N GLU A 48 1.45 18.11 3.29
CA GLU A 48 1.54 18.11 1.82
C GLU A 48 2.97 17.96 1.31
N LEU A 49 3.92 18.63 1.96
CA LEU A 49 5.34 18.51 1.60
C LEU A 49 5.84 17.07 1.83
N LEU A 50 5.44 16.44 2.94
CA LEU A 50 5.77 15.07 3.27
C LEU A 50 5.15 14.10 2.26
N TRP A 51 3.88 14.28 1.93
CA TRP A 51 3.16 13.50 0.93
C TRP A 51 3.88 13.53 -0.42
N ASN A 52 4.22 14.72 -0.92
CA ASN A 52 4.96 14.88 -2.17
C ASN A 52 6.32 14.17 -2.16
N ILE A 53 7.05 14.22 -1.03
CA ILE A 53 8.33 13.52 -0.88
C ILE A 53 8.14 11.99 -0.92
N LEU A 54 7.11 11.48 -0.26
CA LEU A 54 6.81 10.05 -0.22
C LEU A 54 6.37 9.54 -1.60
N VAL A 55 5.56 10.31 -2.35
CA VAL A 55 5.17 9.98 -3.72
C VAL A 55 6.40 9.87 -4.64
N GLU A 56 7.29 10.87 -4.61
CA GLU A 56 8.51 10.86 -5.42
C GLU A 56 9.47 9.71 -5.01
N LEU A 57 9.59 9.44 -3.70
CA LEU A 57 10.39 8.34 -3.18
C LEU A 57 9.85 6.98 -3.64
N GLU A 58 8.54 6.77 -3.49
CA GLU A 58 7.86 5.54 -3.88
C GLU A 58 8.06 5.26 -5.37
N ARG A 59 7.82 6.27 -6.21
CA ARG A 59 8.04 6.18 -7.66
C ARG A 59 9.46 5.78 -8.00
N LEU A 60 10.44 6.35 -7.30
CA LEU A 60 11.85 6.02 -7.48
C LEU A 60 12.14 4.58 -7.09
N LEU A 61 11.64 4.11 -5.94
CA LEU A 61 11.90 2.76 -5.44
C LEU A 61 11.27 1.67 -6.32
N ILE A 62 10.09 1.93 -6.88
CA ILE A 62 9.39 0.97 -7.76
C ILE A 62 10.11 0.83 -9.10
N HIS A 63 10.64 1.92 -9.67
CA HIS A 63 11.21 1.92 -11.02
C HIS A 63 12.74 1.79 -11.06
N ALA A 64 13.44 1.98 -9.95
CA ALA A 64 14.89 1.87 -9.89
C ALA A 64 15.37 0.43 -9.62
N ASN A 65 16.44 0.03 -10.29
CA ASN A 65 17.16 -1.20 -9.96
C ASN A 65 18.19 -0.92 -8.86
N ILE A 66 17.89 -1.37 -7.64
CA ILE A 66 18.71 -1.14 -6.44
C ILE A 66 19.47 -2.43 -6.10
N ARG A 67 20.80 -2.33 -5.95
CA ARG A 67 21.69 -3.50 -5.74
C ARG A 67 21.92 -3.86 -4.28
N TYR A 68 21.33 -3.11 -3.36
CA TYR A 68 21.47 -3.26 -1.92
C TYR A 68 20.08 -3.22 -1.28
N PRO A 69 19.91 -3.82 -0.09
CA PRO A 69 18.61 -3.84 0.57
C PRO A 69 18.19 -2.45 1.03
N VAL A 70 16.89 -2.17 0.89
CA VAL A 70 16.23 -0.96 1.37
C VAL A 70 15.31 -1.36 2.52
N TYR A 71 15.51 -0.73 3.67
CA TYR A 71 14.76 -0.97 4.89
C TYR A 71 13.96 0.26 5.28
N PHE A 72 12.81 0.02 5.89
CA PHE A 72 11.98 1.04 6.51
C PHE A 72 11.88 0.75 8.00
N ALA A 73 12.07 1.77 8.82
CA ALA A 73 11.81 1.71 10.24
C ALA A 73 11.06 2.98 10.65
N PHE A 74 10.25 2.88 11.70
CA PHE A 74 9.65 4.07 12.28
C PHE A 74 10.66 4.80 13.17
N GLU A 75 10.55 6.12 13.24
CA GLU A 75 11.31 6.94 14.17
C GLU A 75 11.07 6.44 15.60
N ASP A 76 12.15 6.32 16.37
CA ASP A 76 12.10 5.89 17.76
C ASP A 76 13.13 6.68 18.54
N ASP A 77 12.84 7.03 19.80
CA ASP A 77 13.71 7.85 20.64
C ASP A 77 15.11 7.23 20.76
N LYS A 78 15.19 5.89 20.72
CA LYS A 78 16.44 5.14 20.70
C LYS A 78 17.20 5.28 19.38
N ILE A 79 16.51 5.21 18.24
CA ILE A 79 17.11 5.39 16.91
C ILE A 79 17.57 6.84 16.74
N ASP A 80 16.80 7.80 17.24
CA ASP A 80 17.14 9.21 17.20
C ASP A 80 18.38 9.53 18.04
N ALA A 81 18.52 8.92 19.22
CA ALA A 81 19.74 9.01 20.03
C ALA A 81 20.96 8.47 19.26
N VAL A 82 20.86 7.28 18.66
CA VAL A 82 21.93 6.70 17.82
C VAL A 82 22.26 7.60 16.63
N LEU A 83 21.25 8.17 15.96
CA LEU A 83 21.45 9.06 14.82
C LEU A 83 22.10 10.38 15.22
N ALA A 84 21.75 10.93 16.40
CA ALA A 84 22.38 12.13 16.94
C ALA A 84 23.86 11.89 17.25
N ASP A 85 24.19 10.73 17.83
CA ASP A 85 25.57 10.32 18.09
C ASP A 85 26.37 10.16 16.79
N VAL A 86 25.81 9.50 15.78
CA VAL A 86 26.44 9.35 14.46
C VAL A 86 26.71 10.71 13.83
N LYS A 87 25.73 11.63 13.83
CA LYS A 87 25.91 12.98 13.29
C LYS A 87 26.97 13.78 14.04
N ARG A 88 27.04 13.63 15.37
CA ARG A 88 28.07 14.27 16.20
C ARG A 88 29.47 13.75 15.85
N ASN A 89 29.61 12.43 15.65
CA ASN A 89 30.87 11.81 15.26
C ASN A 89 31.31 12.23 13.85
N ASP A 90 30.39 12.29 12.90
CA ASP A 90 30.67 12.78 11.54
C ASP A 90 31.09 14.26 11.54
N ALA A 91 30.40 15.12 12.30
CA ALA A 91 30.71 16.54 12.40
C ALA A 91 32.06 16.80 13.09
N THR A 92 32.48 15.93 14.01
CA THR A 92 33.79 16.02 14.68
C THR A 92 34.93 15.45 13.83
N GLY A 93 34.65 14.94 12.62
CA GLY A 93 35.67 14.38 11.72
C GLY A 93 36.32 13.12 12.25
N LEU A 94 35.70 12.46 13.23
CA LEU A 94 36.07 11.15 13.76
C LEU A 94 35.10 10.12 13.15
N PRO A 95 35.28 9.72 11.88
CA PRO A 95 34.49 8.64 11.32
C PRO A 95 34.65 7.41 12.23
N ALA A 96 33.63 6.56 12.30
CA ALA A 96 33.67 5.31 13.05
C ALA A 96 34.93 4.54 12.64
N THR A 97 35.95 4.64 13.49
CA THR A 97 37.29 4.13 13.25
C THR A 97 37.60 3.13 14.33
N ALA A 98 38.69 2.38 14.13
CA ALA A 98 39.21 1.44 15.09
C ALA A 98 39.29 1.99 16.53
N THR A 99 39.33 3.32 16.75
CA THR A 99 39.58 3.98 18.05
C THR A 99 38.35 4.49 18.81
N THR A 100 37.21 4.76 18.15
CA THR A 100 36.04 5.38 18.81
C THR A 100 34.89 4.42 19.06
N GLY A 101 34.92 3.22 18.46
CA GLY A 101 33.78 2.30 18.46
C GLY A 101 32.68 2.78 17.53
N GLY A 102 32.00 1.85 16.87
CA GLY A 102 30.99 2.15 15.86
C GLY A 102 29.66 1.47 16.16
N TYR A 103 28.61 1.87 15.46
CA TYR A 103 27.35 1.14 15.47
C TYR A 103 27.35 0.07 14.37
N LYS A 104 27.07 -1.18 14.73
CA LYS A 104 26.86 -2.29 13.81
C LYS A 104 25.38 -2.60 13.71
N LEU A 105 24.83 -2.38 12.53
CA LEU A 105 23.46 -2.70 12.19
C LEU A 105 23.42 -4.12 11.62
N VAL A 106 22.66 -5.01 12.26
CA VAL A 106 22.51 -6.42 11.86
C VAL A 106 21.04 -6.70 11.66
N VAL A 107 20.67 -7.09 10.45
CA VAL A 107 19.32 -7.55 10.13
C VAL A 107 19.27 -9.06 10.26
N THR A 108 18.36 -9.55 11.09
CA THR A 108 18.13 -10.99 11.23
C THR A 108 16.89 -11.37 10.42
N ALA A 109 17.11 -11.88 9.22
CA ALA A 109 16.09 -12.44 8.35
C ALA A 109 16.68 -13.64 7.57
N PRO A 110 15.89 -14.67 7.26
CA PRO A 110 16.33 -15.72 6.35
C PRO A 110 16.51 -15.15 4.93
N GLU A 111 17.13 -15.92 4.05
CA GLU A 111 17.22 -15.51 2.64
C GLU A 111 15.83 -15.54 1.97
N PRO A 112 15.46 -14.50 1.18
CA PRO A 112 14.19 -14.47 0.48
C PRO A 112 14.02 -15.63 -0.48
N ARG A 113 12.89 -16.33 -0.36
CA ARG A 113 12.49 -17.45 -1.20
C ARG A 113 11.45 -16.99 -2.20
N LYS A 114 11.54 -17.55 -3.40
CA LYS A 114 10.53 -17.35 -4.45
C LYS A 114 9.20 -17.96 -4.00
N LEU A 115 8.13 -17.17 -4.06
CA LEU A 115 6.77 -17.60 -3.78
C LEU A 115 6.18 -18.36 -4.98
N ALA A 116 5.30 -19.32 -4.68
CA ALA A 116 4.41 -19.89 -5.67
C ALA A 116 3.44 -18.81 -6.18
N PRO A 117 2.89 -18.94 -7.41
CA PRO A 117 1.87 -18.02 -7.91
C PRO A 117 0.73 -17.88 -6.89
N PRO A 118 0.47 -16.67 -6.38
CA PRO A 118 -0.48 -16.49 -5.30
C PRO A 118 -1.92 -16.68 -5.79
N THR A 119 -2.81 -17.04 -4.87
CA THR A 119 -4.24 -17.16 -5.17
C THR A 119 -4.95 -15.86 -4.84
N MET A 120 -5.52 -15.23 -5.85
CA MET A 120 -6.45 -14.12 -5.74
C MET A 120 -7.82 -14.63 -5.32
N THR A 121 -8.54 -13.81 -4.56
CA THR A 121 -9.91 -14.11 -4.15
C THR A 121 -10.82 -13.00 -4.65
N ASN A 122 -11.86 -13.34 -5.40
CA ASN A 122 -12.88 -12.38 -5.81
C ASN A 122 -14.17 -12.70 -5.04
N ILE A 123 -14.83 -11.67 -4.53
CA ILE A 123 -16.08 -11.80 -3.77
C ILE A 123 -17.17 -11.12 -4.59
N GLN A 124 -18.26 -11.84 -4.82
CA GLN A 124 -19.41 -11.37 -5.58
C GLN A 124 -20.65 -11.41 -4.69
N GLY A 125 -21.35 -10.28 -4.57
CA GLY A 125 -22.66 -10.19 -3.93
C GLY A 125 -23.76 -9.91 -4.95
N TRP A 126 -24.89 -10.62 -4.86
CA TRP A 126 -26.03 -10.47 -5.75
C TRP A 126 -27.26 -9.95 -5.01
N LEU A 127 -27.81 -8.84 -5.49
CA LEU A 127 -29.03 -8.25 -4.97
C LEU A 127 -30.09 -8.18 -6.10
N PRO A 128 -31.05 -9.13 -6.13
CA PRO A 128 -31.99 -9.23 -7.24
C PRO A 128 -33.03 -8.11 -7.22
N GLY A 129 -33.38 -7.61 -8.40
CA GLY A 129 -34.47 -6.66 -8.60
C GLY A 129 -35.85 -7.31 -8.58
N LEU A 130 -36.91 -6.49 -8.66
CA LEU A 130 -38.29 -6.97 -8.80
C LEU A 130 -38.68 -7.03 -10.27
N LYS A 131 -39.08 -8.22 -10.74
CA LYS A 131 -39.71 -8.40 -12.05
C LYS A 131 -41.17 -7.97 -12.00
N ALA A 132 -41.64 -7.33 -13.07
CA ALA A 132 -43.07 -7.14 -13.26
C ALA A 132 -43.71 -8.46 -13.67
N ASP A 133 -44.90 -8.76 -13.14
CA ASP A 133 -45.64 -9.97 -13.51
C ASP A 133 -45.92 -9.99 -15.02
N GLY A 134 -45.50 -11.06 -15.68
CA GLY A 134 -45.70 -11.28 -17.12
C GLY A 134 -44.53 -10.90 -18.03
N ASP A 135 -43.44 -10.33 -17.51
CA ASP A 135 -42.26 -10.00 -18.32
C ASP A 135 -41.33 -11.21 -18.45
N SER A 136 -41.22 -11.77 -19.66
CA SER A 136 -40.34 -12.91 -19.97
C SER A 136 -38.86 -12.50 -20.04
N ASN A 137 -38.57 -11.20 -20.17
CA ASN A 137 -37.21 -10.73 -20.29
C ASN A 137 -36.45 -10.78 -18.95
N GLN A 138 -35.14 -11.02 -19.05
CA GLN A 138 -34.25 -10.93 -17.90
C GLN A 138 -34.10 -9.46 -17.50
N LEU A 139 -34.13 -9.18 -16.19
CA LEU A 139 -33.90 -7.83 -15.70
C LEU A 139 -32.46 -7.38 -16.03
N PRO A 140 -32.28 -6.12 -16.43
CA PRO A 140 -30.96 -5.55 -16.60
C PRO A 140 -30.20 -5.54 -15.27
N THR A 141 -28.88 -5.65 -15.36
CA THR A 141 -27.98 -5.72 -14.21
C THR A 141 -27.02 -4.53 -14.24
N ILE A 142 -26.87 -3.85 -13.10
CA ILE A 142 -25.84 -2.83 -12.89
C ILE A 142 -24.78 -3.45 -11.99
N ALA A 143 -23.53 -3.43 -12.45
CA ALA A 143 -22.41 -3.92 -11.66
C ALA A 143 -21.69 -2.76 -10.96
N ILE A 144 -21.48 -2.86 -9.65
CA ILE A 144 -20.67 -1.94 -8.86
C ILE A 144 -19.45 -2.73 -8.39
N VAL A 145 -18.26 -2.29 -8.80
CA VAL A 145 -17.03 -3.07 -8.60
C VAL A 145 -15.95 -2.21 -7.98
N ALA A 146 -15.16 -2.79 -7.08
CA ALA A 146 -13.97 -2.17 -6.53
C ALA A 146 -12.87 -3.21 -6.35
N SER A 147 -11.65 -2.84 -6.72
CA SER A 147 -10.46 -3.62 -6.37
C SER A 147 -10.06 -3.31 -4.93
N TYR A 148 -9.66 -4.32 -4.16
CA TYR A 148 -9.22 -4.13 -2.76
C TYR A 148 -7.72 -4.29 -2.54
N ASP A 149 -7.00 -4.87 -3.50
CA ASP A 149 -5.57 -5.13 -3.35
C ASP A 149 -4.71 -3.88 -3.43
N THR A 150 -3.59 -3.89 -2.70
CA THR A 150 -2.61 -2.81 -2.70
C THR A 150 -1.25 -3.27 -3.22
N PHE A 151 -0.43 -2.30 -3.59
CA PHE A 151 0.98 -2.49 -3.87
C PHE A 151 1.77 -1.24 -3.50
N GLY A 152 2.97 -1.45 -2.98
CA GLY A 152 3.93 -0.40 -2.70
C GLY A 152 5.35 -0.94 -2.60
N ALA A 153 6.33 -0.05 -2.55
CA ALA A 153 7.74 -0.36 -2.42
C ALA A 153 8.04 -1.17 -1.14
N ALA A 154 7.24 -0.98 -0.09
CA ALA A 154 7.26 -1.76 1.14
C ALA A 154 5.91 -2.48 1.33
N PRO A 155 5.79 -3.77 0.97
CA PRO A 155 4.50 -4.47 1.01
C PRO A 155 3.83 -4.50 2.38
N ALA A 156 4.60 -4.58 3.48
CA ALA A 156 4.06 -4.55 4.84
C ALA A 156 3.46 -3.19 5.25
N LEU A 157 3.82 -2.11 4.56
CA LEU A 157 3.36 -0.75 4.83
C LEU A 157 2.35 -0.26 3.78
N SER A 158 2.04 -1.09 2.78
CA SER A 158 1.14 -0.76 1.68
C SER A 158 -0.32 -0.98 2.10
N VAL A 159 -0.86 -0.03 2.85
CA VAL A 159 -2.24 -0.10 3.39
C VAL A 159 -3.28 0.41 2.40
N GLY A 160 -2.96 1.39 1.56
CA GLY A 160 -3.88 1.96 0.59
C GLY A 160 -5.19 2.42 1.21
N SER A 161 -5.13 3.41 2.09
CA SER A 161 -6.31 3.96 2.77
C SER A 161 -7.28 4.60 1.78
N ASP A 162 -6.73 5.33 0.81
CA ASP A 162 -7.50 5.92 -0.27
C ASP A 162 -7.47 5.05 -1.52
N SER A 163 -6.30 4.80 -2.11
CA SER A 163 -6.18 3.98 -3.31
C SER A 163 -6.74 2.60 -3.02
N ASN A 164 -7.76 2.21 -3.78
CA ASN A 164 -8.54 0.98 -3.60
C ASN A 164 -9.35 0.93 -2.29
N GLY A 165 -8.79 1.31 -1.14
CA GLY A 165 -9.44 1.27 0.17
C GLY A 165 -10.75 2.07 0.24
N SER A 166 -10.73 3.34 -0.16
CA SER A 166 -11.92 4.20 -0.15
C SER A 166 -13.00 3.71 -1.14
N GLY A 167 -12.59 3.11 -2.26
CA GLY A 167 -13.47 2.45 -3.22
C GLY A 167 -14.19 1.22 -2.64
N VAL A 168 -13.48 0.40 -1.85
CA VAL A 168 -14.06 -0.75 -1.13
C VAL A 168 -15.07 -0.28 -0.09
N VAL A 169 -14.71 0.72 0.72
CA VAL A 169 -15.63 1.30 1.73
C VAL A 169 -16.90 1.83 1.05
N ALA A 170 -16.73 2.53 -0.07
CA ALA A 170 -17.85 3.04 -0.84
C ALA A 170 -18.75 1.92 -1.36
N LEU A 171 -18.19 0.85 -1.92
CA LEU A 171 -18.95 -0.31 -2.39
C LEU A 171 -19.76 -0.95 -1.27
N LEU A 172 -19.13 -1.20 -0.10
CA LEU A 172 -19.78 -1.82 1.05
C LEU A 172 -20.94 -0.95 1.59
N GLU A 173 -20.75 0.36 1.64
CA GLU A 173 -21.80 1.28 2.08
C GLU A 173 -22.94 1.39 1.06
N ILE A 174 -22.64 1.41 -0.24
CA ILE A 174 -23.65 1.37 -1.30
C ILE A 174 -24.46 0.06 -1.21
N ALA A 175 -23.80 -1.07 -0.97
CA ALA A 175 -24.49 -2.35 -0.77
C ALA A 175 -25.47 -2.29 0.41
N ARG A 176 -25.04 -1.71 1.55
CA ARG A 176 -25.90 -1.49 2.73
C ARG A 176 -27.12 -0.62 2.39
N LEU A 177 -26.92 0.51 1.70
CA LEU A 177 -27.98 1.43 1.32
C LEU A 177 -29.03 0.77 0.41
N PHE A 178 -28.58 0.06 -0.62
CA PHE A 178 -29.48 -0.62 -1.54
C PHE A 178 -30.15 -1.84 -0.92
N SER A 179 -29.50 -2.54 0.02
CA SER A 179 -30.12 -3.61 0.80
C SER A 179 -31.37 -3.11 1.53
N LEU A 180 -31.29 -1.95 2.18
CA LEU A 180 -32.41 -1.32 2.88
C LEU A 180 -33.57 -1.00 1.93
N LEU A 181 -33.27 -0.46 0.74
CA LEU A 181 -34.28 -0.15 -0.28
C LEU A 181 -34.90 -1.41 -0.89
N TYR A 182 -34.12 -2.46 -1.16
CA TYR A 182 -34.57 -3.65 -1.86
C TYR A 182 -35.30 -4.64 -0.93
N LYS A 183 -35.16 -4.47 0.39
CA LYS A 183 -35.86 -5.28 1.40
C LYS A 183 -37.38 -5.16 1.32
N ASN A 184 -37.90 -3.99 0.97
CA ASN A 184 -39.34 -3.77 0.82
C ASN A 184 -39.76 -3.96 -0.65
N PRO A 185 -40.70 -4.87 -0.96
CA PRO A 185 -41.16 -5.10 -2.33
C PRO A 185 -41.69 -3.84 -3.04
N LYS A 186 -42.22 -2.86 -2.31
CA LYS A 186 -42.75 -1.61 -2.90
C LYS A 186 -41.66 -0.67 -3.39
N THR A 187 -40.50 -0.70 -2.75
CA THR A 187 -39.35 0.14 -3.08
C THR A 187 -38.31 -0.61 -3.88
N ARG A 188 -38.47 -1.91 -4.10
CA ARG A 188 -37.52 -2.73 -4.86
C ARG A 188 -37.47 -2.31 -6.33
N GLY A 189 -36.28 -1.94 -6.79
CA GLY A 189 -36.04 -1.47 -8.16
C GLY A 189 -36.16 -2.56 -9.22
N ARG A 190 -36.23 -2.14 -10.49
CA ARG A 190 -36.31 -3.03 -11.68
C ARG A 190 -34.94 -3.39 -12.27
N TYR A 191 -33.89 -3.30 -11.47
CA TYR A 191 -32.53 -3.68 -11.86
C TYR A 191 -31.99 -4.71 -10.87
N ASN A 192 -31.18 -5.64 -11.35
CA ASN A 192 -30.33 -6.42 -10.46
C ASN A 192 -29.07 -5.61 -10.13
N LEU A 193 -28.62 -5.66 -8.88
CA LEU A 193 -27.36 -5.06 -8.48
C LEU A 193 -26.35 -6.17 -8.21
N LEU A 194 -25.21 -6.07 -8.88
CA LEU A 194 -24.09 -6.98 -8.75
C LEU A 194 -22.93 -6.23 -8.09
N PHE A 195 -22.55 -6.65 -6.89
CA PHE A 195 -21.42 -6.08 -6.16
C PHE A 195 -20.20 -6.99 -6.34
N GLY A 196 -19.08 -6.43 -6.81
CA GLY A 196 -17.84 -7.18 -7.03
C GLY A 196 -16.68 -6.58 -6.26
N LEU A 197 -16.11 -7.32 -5.32
CA LEU A 197 -14.82 -7.01 -4.71
C LEU A 197 -13.76 -7.89 -5.35
N THR A 198 -12.86 -7.28 -6.12
CA THR A 198 -11.90 -7.97 -6.96
C THR A 198 -10.48 -7.87 -6.39
N SER A 199 -9.73 -8.95 -6.57
CA SER A 199 -8.28 -8.98 -6.30
C SER A 199 -7.52 -8.75 -7.62
N GLY A 200 -6.24 -8.43 -7.53
CA GLY A 200 -5.34 -8.28 -8.66
C GLY A 200 -5.33 -6.90 -9.31
N GLY A 201 -5.86 -5.86 -8.67
CA GLY A 201 -5.90 -4.49 -9.20
C GLY A 201 -4.56 -3.98 -9.71
N PRO A 202 -3.51 -3.90 -8.86
CA PRO A 202 -2.17 -3.46 -9.27
C PRO A 202 -1.54 -4.32 -10.37
N TYR A 203 -2.03 -5.54 -10.55
CA TYR A 203 -1.55 -6.53 -11.51
C TYR A 203 -2.43 -6.58 -12.76
N ASN A 204 -2.70 -5.42 -13.36
CA ASN A 204 -3.59 -5.26 -14.53
C ASN A 204 -5.03 -5.76 -14.28
N TYR A 205 -5.55 -5.64 -13.06
CA TYR A 205 -6.91 -6.09 -12.69
C TYR A 205 -7.15 -7.56 -13.07
N ASN A 206 -6.18 -8.42 -12.77
CA ASN A 206 -6.21 -9.82 -13.19
C ASN A 206 -7.38 -10.59 -12.57
N GLY A 207 -7.75 -10.30 -11.31
CA GLY A 207 -8.91 -10.93 -10.69
C GLY A 207 -10.22 -10.50 -11.36
N THR A 208 -10.41 -9.22 -11.68
CA THR A 208 -11.55 -8.75 -12.48
C THR A 208 -11.61 -9.45 -13.85
N HIS A 209 -10.47 -9.62 -14.51
CA HIS A 209 -10.40 -10.33 -15.79
C HIS A 209 -10.91 -11.78 -15.68
N LYS A 210 -10.45 -12.51 -14.66
CA LYS A 210 -10.84 -13.92 -14.44
C LYS A 210 -12.28 -14.04 -13.99
N TRP A 211 -12.72 -13.16 -13.10
CA TRP A 211 -14.10 -13.06 -12.65
C TRP A 211 -15.06 -12.85 -13.82
N LEU A 212 -14.80 -11.90 -14.72
CA LEU A 212 -15.66 -11.67 -15.89
C LEU A 212 -15.63 -12.81 -16.92
N ARG A 213 -14.54 -13.57 -17.00
CA ARG A 213 -14.47 -14.77 -17.84
C ARG A 213 -15.30 -15.92 -17.28
N SER A 214 -15.41 -16.02 -15.95
CA SER A 214 -16.26 -17.01 -15.29
C SER A 214 -17.75 -16.84 -15.59
N PHE A 215 -18.16 -15.64 -16.01
CA PHE A 215 -19.55 -15.36 -16.32
C PHE A 215 -20.01 -16.05 -17.60
N ASP A 216 -21.20 -16.63 -17.54
CA ASP A 216 -21.93 -17.09 -18.72
C ASP A 216 -22.21 -15.92 -19.65
N GLN A 217 -22.32 -16.22 -20.95
CA GLN A 217 -22.61 -15.21 -21.97
C GLN A 217 -23.90 -14.44 -21.68
N ARG A 218 -24.95 -15.13 -21.23
CA ARG A 218 -26.23 -14.52 -20.86
C ARG A 218 -26.10 -13.52 -19.71
N LEU A 219 -25.29 -13.82 -18.70
CA LEU A 219 -25.06 -12.90 -17.58
C LEU A 219 -24.32 -11.66 -18.07
N ARG A 220 -23.27 -11.83 -18.88
CA ARG A 220 -22.51 -10.70 -19.46
C ARG A 220 -23.37 -9.78 -20.32
N GLU A 221 -24.25 -10.36 -21.14
CA GLU A 221 -25.18 -9.60 -21.99
C GLU A 221 -26.29 -8.92 -21.18
N SER A 222 -26.61 -9.41 -19.99
CA SER A 222 -27.57 -8.78 -19.08
C SER A 222 -27.00 -7.63 -18.26
N ILE A 223 -25.67 -7.41 -18.29
CA ILE A 223 -25.04 -6.25 -17.63
C ILE A 223 -25.16 -5.05 -18.55
N ASP A 224 -26.03 -4.10 -18.19
CA ASP A 224 -26.22 -2.87 -18.95
C ASP A 224 -24.97 -2.00 -18.88
N TYR A 225 -24.47 -1.80 -17.66
CA TYR A 225 -23.18 -1.17 -17.43
C TYR A 225 -22.57 -1.54 -16.07
N ALA A 226 -21.27 -1.32 -15.95
CA ALA A 226 -20.52 -1.44 -14.71
C ALA A 226 -19.89 -0.10 -14.28
N ILE A 227 -19.93 0.19 -12.99
CA ILE A 227 -19.22 1.32 -12.36
C ILE A 227 -18.12 0.74 -11.49
N CYS A 228 -16.88 1.09 -11.81
CA CYS A 228 -15.71 0.74 -11.01
C CYS A 228 -15.36 1.92 -10.10
N LEU A 229 -15.22 1.67 -8.80
CA LEU A 229 -14.95 2.68 -7.78
C LEU A 229 -13.47 2.67 -7.41
N ASN A 230 -12.79 3.82 -7.50
CA ASN A 230 -11.37 3.93 -7.17
C ASN A 230 -11.02 5.31 -6.61
N SER A 231 -10.37 5.39 -5.45
CA SER A 231 -9.82 6.62 -4.85
C SER A 231 -10.83 7.80 -4.76
N PHE A 232 -11.50 7.91 -3.62
CA PHE A 232 -12.48 8.95 -3.26
C PHE A 232 -12.07 9.79 -2.05
N GLY A 233 -10.80 9.71 -1.64
CA GLY A 233 -10.27 10.30 -0.42
C GLY A 233 -9.73 11.73 -0.57
N SER A 234 -9.59 12.26 -1.79
CA SER A 234 -9.02 13.57 -2.04
C SER A 234 -9.92 14.74 -1.63
N VAL A 235 -9.28 15.82 -1.18
CA VAL A 235 -9.89 17.09 -0.77
C VAL A 235 -10.35 17.93 -1.97
N ASP A 236 -9.84 17.67 -3.17
CA ASP A 236 -9.98 18.57 -4.33
C ASP A 236 -11.41 18.66 -4.92
N ASN A 237 -12.39 17.94 -4.37
CA ASN A 237 -13.82 17.96 -4.77
C ASN A 237 -14.09 17.71 -6.28
N GLU A 238 -13.10 17.20 -7.00
CA GLU A 238 -13.18 16.87 -8.43
C GLU A 238 -13.04 15.36 -8.62
N LEU A 239 -14.00 14.77 -9.33
CA LEU A 239 -14.00 13.36 -9.71
C LEU A 239 -14.02 13.24 -11.23
N TRP A 240 -13.37 12.21 -11.75
CA TRP A 240 -13.26 11.93 -13.17
C TRP A 240 -13.91 10.59 -13.48
N LEU A 241 -14.84 10.61 -14.43
CA LEU A 241 -15.41 9.42 -15.02
C LEU A 241 -14.55 9.01 -16.23
N HIS A 242 -13.76 7.95 -16.05
CA HIS A 242 -12.91 7.39 -17.09
C HIS A 242 -13.69 6.34 -17.89
N VAL A 243 -13.70 6.50 -19.21
CA VAL A 243 -14.44 5.63 -20.12
C VAL A 243 -13.60 5.19 -21.31
N SER A 244 -13.81 3.94 -21.72
CA SER A 244 -13.14 3.35 -22.89
C SER A 244 -13.98 3.42 -24.16
N LYS A 245 -15.31 3.44 -24.01
CA LYS A 245 -16.26 3.60 -25.13
C LYS A 245 -16.43 5.09 -25.44
N PRO A 246 -16.72 5.42 -26.72
CA PRO A 246 -16.95 6.80 -27.13
C PRO A 246 -18.06 7.47 -26.30
N PRO A 247 -17.93 8.77 -25.97
CA PRO A 247 -18.93 9.51 -25.21
C PRO A 247 -20.28 9.63 -25.95
N GLU A 248 -20.32 9.38 -27.25
CA GLU A 248 -21.55 9.31 -28.06
C GLU A 248 -22.40 8.08 -27.73
N ASN A 249 -21.86 7.10 -27.00
CA ASN A 249 -22.63 5.95 -26.57
C ASN A 249 -23.73 6.37 -25.58
N ALA A 250 -24.97 5.97 -25.87
CA ALA A 250 -26.14 6.33 -25.06
C ALA A 250 -26.00 5.99 -23.57
N TYR A 251 -25.43 4.82 -23.25
CA TYR A 251 -25.22 4.40 -21.86
C TYR A 251 -24.19 5.28 -21.15
N ILE A 252 -23.08 5.62 -21.82
CA ILE A 252 -22.05 6.49 -21.23
C ILE A 252 -22.59 7.89 -21.00
N LYS A 253 -23.35 8.42 -21.96
CA LYS A 253 -24.02 9.71 -21.82
C LYS A 253 -24.99 9.70 -20.64
N GLN A 254 -25.81 8.66 -20.52
CA GLN A 254 -26.75 8.50 -19.42
C GLN A 254 -26.07 8.39 -18.05
N ILE A 255 -24.96 7.65 -17.95
CA ILE A 255 -24.16 7.57 -16.73
C ILE A 255 -23.62 8.96 -16.41
N PHE A 256 -22.92 9.60 -17.35
CA PHE A 256 -22.28 10.89 -17.12
C PHE A 256 -23.29 11.97 -16.71
N GLU A 257 -24.41 12.11 -17.41
CA GLU A 257 -25.48 13.06 -17.06
C GLU A 257 -26.09 12.75 -15.68
N GLY A 258 -26.28 11.46 -15.36
CA GLY A 258 -26.78 11.03 -14.05
C GLY A 258 -25.84 11.38 -12.89
N PHE A 259 -24.53 11.31 -13.11
CA PHE A 259 -23.52 11.73 -12.14
C PHE A 259 -23.38 13.25 -12.08
N HIS A 260 -23.32 13.92 -13.23
CA HIS A 260 -23.13 15.36 -13.31
C HIS A 260 -24.26 16.14 -12.60
N ASN A 261 -25.52 15.75 -12.83
CA ASN A 261 -26.67 16.40 -12.20
C ASN A 261 -26.68 16.27 -10.67
N VAL A 262 -26.27 15.11 -10.13
CA VAL A 262 -26.19 14.89 -8.69
C VAL A 262 -24.97 15.57 -8.09
N ALA A 263 -23.87 15.66 -8.84
CA ALA A 263 -22.64 16.27 -8.38
C ALA A 263 -22.83 17.76 -8.03
N GLU A 264 -23.62 18.49 -8.82
CA GLU A 264 -23.98 19.88 -8.53
C GLU A 264 -24.72 20.04 -7.19
N GLU A 265 -25.53 19.06 -6.79
CA GLU A 265 -26.27 19.10 -5.52
C GLU A 265 -25.39 18.74 -4.30
N VAL A 266 -24.32 17.97 -4.51
CA VAL A 266 -23.41 17.49 -3.45
C VAL A 266 -22.11 18.33 -3.39
N ASP A 267 -22.07 19.46 -4.12
CA ASP A 267 -20.90 20.35 -4.24
C ASP A 267 -19.63 19.61 -4.70
N LEU A 268 -19.80 18.75 -5.71
CA LEU A 268 -18.74 18.02 -6.38
C LEU A 268 -18.75 18.35 -7.87
N LYS A 269 -17.58 18.29 -8.50
CA LYS A 269 -17.47 18.39 -9.97
C LYS A 269 -17.13 17.03 -10.55
N VAL A 270 -17.93 16.57 -11.51
CA VAL A 270 -17.65 15.33 -12.25
C VAL A 270 -17.29 15.67 -13.70
N GLY A 271 -16.06 15.34 -14.09
CA GLY A 271 -15.57 15.47 -15.46
C GLY A 271 -15.55 14.14 -16.21
N LEU A 272 -15.63 14.17 -17.54
CA LEU A 272 -15.55 12.97 -18.40
C LEU A 272 -14.18 12.86 -19.06
N ARG A 273 -13.54 11.69 -18.96
CA ARG A 273 -12.28 11.37 -19.64
C ARG A 273 -12.44 10.14 -20.50
N HIS A 274 -12.33 10.32 -21.82
CA HIS A 274 -12.39 9.22 -22.77
C HIS A 274 -10.98 8.82 -23.23
N LYS A 275 -10.67 7.52 -23.14
CA LYS A 275 -9.44 6.93 -23.67
C LYS A 275 -9.76 5.63 -24.39
N LYS A 276 -9.52 5.58 -25.69
CA LYS A 276 -9.68 4.37 -26.48
C LYS A 276 -8.69 3.30 -26.03
N ILE A 277 -9.18 2.10 -25.71
CA ILE A 277 -8.33 0.97 -25.32
C ILE A 277 -7.60 0.37 -26.52
N ASN A 278 -6.34 0.00 -26.30
CA ASN A 278 -5.60 -0.83 -27.23
C ASN A 278 -5.63 -2.29 -26.75
N ILE A 279 -6.40 -3.13 -27.45
CA ILE A 279 -6.60 -4.56 -27.09
C ILE A 279 -5.27 -5.34 -27.19
N SER A 280 -4.33 -4.92 -28.02
CA SER A 280 -3.04 -5.60 -28.16
C SER A 280 -2.08 -5.31 -26.99
N ASN A 281 -2.32 -4.23 -26.23
CA ASN A 281 -1.49 -3.91 -25.09
C ASN A 281 -1.91 -4.78 -23.89
N PRO A 282 -1.03 -5.62 -23.31
CA PRO A 282 -1.39 -6.41 -22.14
C PRO A 282 -1.71 -5.55 -20.90
N ARG A 283 -1.14 -4.34 -20.82
CA ARG A 283 -1.35 -3.42 -19.70
C ARG A 283 -2.79 -2.93 -19.64
N VAL A 284 -3.33 -2.91 -18.42
CA VAL A 284 -4.64 -2.34 -18.10
C VAL A 284 -4.48 -1.37 -16.95
N ALA A 285 -4.74 -0.09 -17.19
CA ALA A 285 -4.55 0.95 -16.18
C ALA A 285 -5.80 1.18 -15.32
N TRP A 286 -6.98 0.95 -15.89
CA TRP A 286 -8.26 1.10 -15.21
C TRP A 286 -9.08 -0.19 -15.26
N GLU A 287 -9.81 -0.47 -14.19
CA GLU A 287 -10.63 -1.68 -14.08
C GLU A 287 -11.66 -1.81 -15.22
N HIS A 288 -12.31 -0.71 -15.61
CA HIS A 288 -13.31 -0.69 -16.67
C HIS A 288 -12.77 -1.11 -18.06
N GLU A 289 -11.45 -1.06 -18.27
CA GLU A 289 -10.84 -1.53 -19.52
C GLU A 289 -10.97 -3.06 -19.65
N GLN A 290 -10.99 -3.82 -18.54
CA GLN A 290 -11.22 -5.27 -18.56
C GLN A 290 -12.63 -5.61 -19.04
N PHE A 291 -13.63 -4.86 -18.57
CA PHE A 291 -15.01 -4.97 -19.06
C PHE A 291 -15.12 -4.66 -20.55
N SER A 292 -14.45 -3.59 -20.97
CA SER A 292 -14.46 -3.13 -22.35
C SER A 292 -13.83 -4.15 -23.32
N ARG A 293 -12.81 -4.89 -22.89
CA ARG A 293 -12.24 -6.03 -23.64
C ARG A 293 -13.24 -7.16 -23.86
N LEU A 294 -14.19 -7.34 -22.95
CA LEU A 294 -15.29 -8.31 -23.04
C LEU A 294 -16.59 -7.69 -23.56
N ARG A 295 -16.52 -6.50 -24.19
CA ARG A 295 -17.63 -5.75 -24.81
C ARG A 295 -18.70 -5.24 -23.83
N VAL A 296 -18.53 -5.40 -22.53
CA VAL A 296 -19.41 -4.83 -21.50
C VAL A 296 -19.15 -3.32 -21.39
N THR A 297 -20.22 -2.52 -21.25
CA THR A 297 -20.07 -1.08 -21.01
C THR A 297 -19.63 -0.84 -19.57
N ALA A 298 -18.58 -0.07 -19.35
CA ALA A 298 -18.11 0.22 -18.02
C ALA A 298 -17.42 1.58 -17.94
N ALA A 299 -17.41 2.16 -16.75
CA ALA A 299 -16.71 3.39 -16.42
C ALA A 299 -16.01 3.25 -15.06
N THR A 300 -14.85 3.88 -14.89
CA THR A 300 -14.20 4.02 -13.58
C THR A 300 -14.39 5.44 -13.07
N LEU A 301 -14.96 5.59 -11.88
CA LEU A 301 -15.04 6.88 -11.19
C LEU A 301 -13.84 6.99 -10.26
N SER A 302 -13.02 8.03 -10.43
CA SER A 302 -11.83 8.25 -9.61
C SER A 302 -11.43 9.71 -9.51
N GLU A 303 -10.79 10.10 -8.42
CA GLU A 303 -10.15 11.41 -8.27
C GLU A 303 -8.97 11.63 -9.23
N LEU A 304 -8.30 10.54 -9.67
CA LEU A 304 -7.09 10.70 -10.47
C LEU A 304 -7.46 11.20 -11.88
N PRO A 305 -6.91 12.34 -12.34
CA PRO A 305 -7.25 12.90 -13.64
C PRO A 305 -6.66 12.10 -14.81
N LEU A 306 -5.58 11.36 -14.56
CA LEU A 306 -4.84 10.58 -15.53
C LEU A 306 -4.64 9.16 -15.03
N ALA A 307 -4.52 8.23 -15.97
CA ALA A 307 -4.25 6.83 -15.67
C ALA A 307 -2.83 6.69 -15.06
N PRO A 308 -2.67 6.04 -13.90
CA PRO A 308 -1.36 5.88 -13.27
C PRO A 308 -0.42 4.95 -14.06
N GLU A 309 0.90 5.09 -13.87
CA GLU A 309 1.89 4.14 -14.42
C GLU A 309 1.89 2.80 -13.65
N LEU A 310 2.75 1.84 -14.03
CA LEU A 310 2.60 0.45 -13.55
C LEU A 310 2.96 0.44 -12.08
N LEU A 311 2.07 -0.08 -11.23
CA LEU A 311 2.28 -0.14 -9.77
C LEU A 311 2.36 1.24 -9.09
N GLU A 312 1.97 2.31 -9.77
CA GLU A 312 1.81 3.65 -9.15
C GLU A 312 0.38 3.84 -8.63
N SER A 313 0.22 4.66 -7.59
CA SER A 313 -1.09 4.99 -6.98
C SER A 313 -1.94 3.77 -6.64
N THR A 314 -1.31 2.74 -6.09
CA THR A 314 -1.95 1.47 -5.70
C THR A 314 -1.84 1.19 -4.20
N GLY A 315 -1.73 2.24 -3.38
CA GLY A 315 -1.61 2.11 -1.93
C GLY A 315 -0.17 2.06 -1.41
N GLY A 316 0.72 2.87 -2.00
CA GLY A 316 2.12 3.00 -1.58
C GLY A 316 2.31 3.72 -0.24
N LEU A 317 3.56 4.00 0.13
CA LEU A 317 3.94 4.61 1.43
C LEU A 317 3.24 5.95 1.76
N PHE A 318 2.82 6.71 0.75
CA PHE A 318 2.14 8.00 0.94
C PHE A 318 0.64 7.84 1.22
N ASP A 319 0.06 6.67 1.00
CA ASP A 319 -1.37 6.43 1.04
C ASP A 319 -1.77 5.85 2.40
N ASN A 320 -1.98 6.75 3.35
CA ASN A 320 -2.29 6.47 4.74
C ASN A 320 -3.50 7.28 5.22
N ARG A 321 -4.11 6.82 6.32
CA ARG A 321 -5.29 7.42 6.95
C ARG A 321 -5.22 8.94 7.13
N HIS A 322 -4.03 9.46 7.42
CA HIS A 322 -3.77 10.88 7.69
C HIS A 322 -3.96 11.82 6.50
N PHE A 323 -3.98 11.27 5.28
CA PHE A 323 -4.13 12.03 4.04
C PHE A 323 -5.51 11.87 3.41
N VAL A 324 -6.41 11.12 4.06
CA VAL A 324 -7.73 10.79 3.54
C VAL A 324 -8.79 11.65 4.21
N SER A 325 -9.60 12.35 3.41
CA SER A 325 -10.75 13.11 3.91
C SER A 325 -11.99 12.24 3.97
N GLU A 326 -12.53 12.04 5.18
CA GLU A 326 -13.80 11.32 5.36
C GLU A 326 -14.98 12.07 4.73
N ALA A 327 -14.97 13.40 4.82
CA ALA A 327 -16.01 14.24 4.23
C ALA A 327 -16.04 14.11 2.69
N ALA A 328 -14.89 13.92 2.05
CA ALA A 328 -14.83 13.61 0.63
C ALA A 328 -15.47 12.25 0.33
N ILE A 329 -15.09 11.20 1.08
CA ILE A 329 -15.64 9.85 0.92
C ILE A 329 -17.17 9.85 1.10
N PHE A 330 -17.70 10.52 2.13
CA PHE A 330 -19.15 10.61 2.35
C PHE A 330 -19.88 11.22 1.16
N ARG A 331 -19.35 12.33 0.63
CA ARG A 331 -19.92 13.03 -0.53
C ARG A 331 -19.83 12.17 -1.79
N SER A 332 -18.72 11.47 -2.02
CA SER A 332 -18.56 10.56 -3.16
C SER A 332 -19.50 9.36 -3.08
N ILE A 333 -19.67 8.76 -1.90
CA ILE A 333 -20.63 7.66 -1.68
C ILE A 333 -22.05 8.15 -1.96
N LYS A 334 -22.43 9.31 -1.42
CA LYS A 334 -23.75 9.90 -1.63
C LYS A 334 -24.00 10.17 -3.12
N LEU A 335 -23.02 10.74 -3.81
CA LEU A 335 -23.06 10.95 -5.26
C LEU A 335 -23.34 9.64 -6.00
N VAL A 336 -22.56 8.59 -5.77
CA VAL A 336 -22.72 7.30 -6.47
C VAL A 336 -24.07 6.66 -6.13
N ALA A 337 -24.45 6.61 -4.86
CA ALA A 337 -25.69 6.00 -4.41
C ALA A 337 -26.91 6.72 -5.01
N GLU A 338 -26.96 8.05 -4.90
CA GLU A 338 -28.07 8.86 -5.39
C GLU A 338 -28.17 8.83 -6.92
N SER A 339 -27.04 8.92 -7.65
CA SER A 339 -27.03 8.76 -9.11
C SER A 339 -27.56 7.40 -9.55
N LEU A 340 -27.18 6.32 -8.87
CA LEU A 340 -27.70 4.98 -9.13
C LEU A 340 -29.19 4.87 -8.82
N ALA A 341 -29.64 5.39 -7.68
CA ALA A 341 -31.04 5.31 -7.30
C ALA A 341 -31.94 6.11 -8.26
N ARG A 342 -31.53 7.32 -8.66
CA ARG A 342 -32.24 8.12 -9.67
C ARG A 342 -32.34 7.41 -11.01
N HIS A 343 -31.28 6.69 -11.41
CA HIS A 343 -31.31 5.87 -12.62
C HIS A 343 -32.28 4.69 -12.49
N ILE A 344 -32.20 3.91 -11.41
CA ILE A 344 -33.03 2.71 -11.16
C ILE A 344 -34.53 3.05 -11.07
N TYR A 345 -34.88 4.18 -10.46
CA TYR A 345 -36.28 4.60 -10.26
C TYR A 345 -36.79 5.60 -11.32
N GLY A 346 -35.99 5.91 -12.34
CA GLY A 346 -36.39 6.83 -13.42
C GLY A 346 -36.69 8.25 -12.94
N GLN A 347 -35.97 8.72 -11.92
CA GLN A 347 -36.11 10.07 -11.34
C GLN A 347 -34.99 11.02 -11.83
N GLN A 348 -34.46 10.79 -13.04
CA GLN A 348 -33.40 11.64 -13.58
C GLN A 348 -33.90 13.08 -13.79
N GLY A 349 -33.07 14.06 -13.39
CA GLY A 349 -33.37 15.49 -13.50
C GLY A 349 -34.43 16.02 -12.52
N LYS A 350 -34.84 15.22 -11.53
CA LYS A 350 -35.70 15.68 -10.44
C LYS A 350 -34.87 15.88 -9.17
N ASN A 351 -35.13 16.97 -8.45
CA ASN A 351 -34.54 17.26 -7.14
C ASN A 351 -35.18 16.37 -6.05
N VAL A 352 -35.06 15.05 -6.22
CA VAL A 352 -35.45 14.06 -5.21
C VAL A 352 -34.15 13.60 -4.57
N ASN A 353 -34.07 13.75 -3.26
CA ASN A 353 -32.96 13.23 -2.46
C ASN A 353 -33.43 11.95 -1.79
N ILE A 354 -33.09 10.79 -2.36
CA ILE A 354 -33.53 9.47 -1.88
C ILE A 354 -32.75 9.13 -0.60
N PHE A 355 -31.46 9.44 -0.57
CA PHE A 355 -30.57 9.20 0.57
C PHE A 355 -30.24 10.50 1.32
N ALA A 356 -31.28 11.16 1.84
CA ALA A 356 -31.11 12.38 2.62
C ALA A 356 -30.35 12.14 3.94
N ASP A 357 -29.50 13.09 4.34
CA ASP A 357 -28.57 12.94 5.47
C ASP A 357 -29.29 12.75 6.82
N ASP A 358 -30.44 13.42 6.99
CA ASP A 358 -31.26 13.33 8.21
C ASP A 358 -32.23 12.13 8.20
N SER A 359 -32.14 11.26 7.19
CA SER A 359 -33.03 10.11 7.04
C SER A 359 -32.39 8.80 7.49
N SER A 360 -33.22 7.80 7.81
CA SER A 360 -32.76 6.44 8.11
C SER A 360 -32.09 5.73 6.91
N LEU A 361 -32.22 6.31 5.72
CA LEU A 361 -31.57 5.85 4.48
C LEU A 361 -30.31 6.67 4.17
N GLY A 362 -29.87 7.57 5.03
CA GLY A 362 -28.63 8.31 4.83
C GLY A 362 -27.37 7.42 4.88
N VAL A 363 -26.29 7.95 4.31
CA VAL A 363 -24.94 7.39 4.46
C VAL A 363 -24.59 7.34 5.94
N ASN A 364 -24.12 6.19 6.44
CA ASN A 364 -23.79 6.03 7.86
C ASN A 364 -22.31 6.38 8.11
N PRO A 365 -22.01 7.50 8.81
CA PRO A 365 -20.62 7.93 9.02
C PRO A 365 -19.81 6.92 9.83
N SER A 366 -20.41 6.36 10.89
CA SER A 366 -19.73 5.40 11.77
C SER A 366 -19.35 4.11 11.05
N TYR A 367 -20.19 3.66 10.12
CA TYR A 367 -19.94 2.47 9.32
C TYR A 367 -18.74 2.68 8.39
N VAL A 368 -18.75 3.75 7.61
CA VAL A 368 -17.66 4.12 6.70
C VAL A 368 -16.36 4.33 7.48
N GLN A 369 -16.39 5.05 8.60
CA GLN A 369 -15.21 5.25 9.46
C GLN A 369 -14.63 3.92 9.96
N SER A 370 -15.48 3.01 10.43
CA SER A 370 -15.03 1.70 10.95
C SER A 370 -14.31 0.86 9.89
N TRP A 371 -14.85 0.82 8.66
CA TRP A 371 -14.25 0.09 7.55
C TRP A 371 -12.98 0.78 7.05
N LEU A 372 -12.99 2.11 6.96
CA LEU A 372 -11.83 2.89 6.56
C LEU A 372 -10.67 2.72 7.56
N ASP A 373 -10.96 2.70 8.86
CA ASP A 373 -9.95 2.48 9.91
C ASP A 373 -9.40 1.05 9.89
N LEU A 374 -10.24 0.06 9.61
CA LEU A 374 -9.79 -1.32 9.42
C LEU A 374 -8.84 -1.42 8.22
N LEU A 375 -9.28 -0.94 7.06
CA LEU A 375 -8.49 -0.99 5.82
C LEU A 375 -7.19 -0.18 5.92
N SER A 376 -7.20 0.93 6.67
CA SER A 376 -6.00 1.75 6.87
C SER A 376 -4.93 1.11 7.75
N ARG A 377 -5.23 -0.01 8.43
CA ARG A 377 -4.28 -0.73 9.30
C ARG A 377 -3.83 -2.06 8.72
N THR A 378 -4.55 -2.56 7.71
CA THR A 378 -4.29 -3.87 7.10
C THR A 378 -3.61 -3.69 5.74
N PRO A 379 -2.35 -4.10 5.55
CA PRO A 379 -1.74 -4.16 4.22
C PRO A 379 -2.39 -5.28 3.41
N ARG A 380 -2.73 -5.01 2.13
CA ARG A 380 -3.54 -5.90 1.28
C ARG A 380 -2.84 -6.29 -0.01
N VAL A 381 -1.57 -6.64 0.10
CA VAL A 381 -0.77 -7.00 -1.07
C VAL A 381 -1.03 -8.46 -1.44
N ALA A 382 -1.64 -8.71 -2.60
CA ALA A 382 -2.23 -10.00 -3.00
C ALA A 382 -1.36 -11.25 -2.73
N PRO A 383 -0.04 -11.25 -3.01
CA PRO A 383 0.82 -12.39 -2.72
C PRO A 383 0.90 -12.82 -1.25
N PHE A 384 0.61 -11.89 -0.33
CA PHE A 384 0.68 -12.10 1.11
C PHE A 384 -0.69 -12.27 1.76
N LEU A 385 -1.78 -12.18 0.96
CA LEU A 385 -3.13 -12.47 1.42
C LEU A 385 -3.43 -13.95 1.25
N SER A 386 -3.74 -14.62 2.36
CA SER A 386 -4.17 -16.02 2.33
C SER A 386 -5.64 -16.13 1.91
N LYS A 387 -6.07 -17.30 1.42
CA LYS A 387 -7.49 -17.53 1.07
C LYS A 387 -8.43 -17.36 2.27
N THR A 388 -7.94 -17.69 3.46
CA THR A 388 -8.66 -17.62 4.73
C THR A 388 -8.25 -16.38 5.52
N ASP A 389 -7.81 -15.31 4.85
CA ASP A 389 -7.42 -14.09 5.52
C ASP A 389 -8.63 -13.49 6.27
N PRO A 390 -8.46 -13.06 7.53
CA PRO A 390 -9.55 -12.46 8.30
C PRO A 390 -10.23 -11.28 7.60
N LEU A 391 -9.48 -10.49 6.82
CA LEU A 391 -10.06 -9.39 6.08
C LEU A 391 -10.99 -9.86 4.96
N ILE A 392 -10.59 -10.89 4.21
CA ILE A 392 -11.41 -11.45 3.12
C ILE A 392 -12.70 -12.03 3.70
N MET A 393 -12.61 -12.79 4.79
CA MET A 393 -13.79 -13.32 5.49
C MET A 393 -14.68 -12.21 6.05
N ALA A 394 -14.10 -11.09 6.53
CA ALA A 394 -14.88 -9.95 6.98
C ALA A 394 -15.65 -9.28 5.84
N MET A 395 -15.01 -9.05 4.69
CA MET A 395 -15.67 -8.48 3.51
C MET A 395 -16.75 -9.40 2.93
N GLU A 396 -16.50 -10.71 2.89
CA GLU A 396 -17.47 -11.73 2.47
C GLU A 396 -18.70 -11.70 3.37
N LYS A 397 -18.49 -11.76 4.69
CA LYS A 397 -19.58 -11.73 5.67
C LYS A 397 -20.38 -10.44 5.63
N GLU A 398 -19.72 -9.30 5.40
CA GLU A 398 -20.41 -8.02 5.28
C GLU A 398 -21.31 -7.98 4.05
N LEU A 399 -20.82 -8.46 2.91
CA LEU A 399 -21.65 -8.58 1.71
C LEU A 399 -22.79 -9.59 1.89
N GLU A 400 -22.58 -10.67 2.66
CA GLU A 400 -23.63 -11.66 2.96
C GLU A 400 -24.79 -11.05 3.76
N VAL A 401 -24.50 -10.09 4.63
CA VAL A 401 -25.53 -9.35 5.39
C VAL A 401 -26.37 -8.45 4.49
N HIS A 402 -25.77 -7.84 3.46
CA HIS A 402 -26.43 -6.84 2.61
C HIS A 402 -26.96 -7.39 1.28
N THR A 403 -26.55 -8.59 0.88
CA THR A 403 -26.96 -9.20 -0.40
C THR A 403 -27.68 -10.53 -0.17
N VAL A 404 -28.32 -11.07 -1.21
CA VAL A 404 -29.10 -12.32 -1.08
C VAL A 404 -28.22 -13.54 -1.29
N GLU A 405 -27.23 -13.44 -2.17
CA GLU A 405 -26.32 -14.52 -2.51
C GLU A 405 -24.90 -13.94 -2.59
N VAL A 406 -23.96 -14.61 -1.95
CA VAL A 406 -22.53 -14.30 -2.03
C VAL A 406 -21.78 -15.49 -2.60
N ASN A 407 -20.94 -15.22 -3.59
CA ASN A 407 -20.08 -16.22 -4.22
C ASN A 407 -18.63 -15.78 -4.13
N VAL A 408 -17.76 -16.69 -3.69
CA VAL A 408 -16.31 -16.46 -3.57
C VAL A 408 -15.59 -17.32 -4.60
N GLN A 409 -14.78 -16.66 -5.42
CA GLN A 409 -13.97 -17.32 -6.45
C GLN A 409 -12.49 -17.22 -6.09
N HIS A 410 -11.79 -18.34 -6.15
CA HIS A 410 -10.34 -18.38 -5.96
C HIS A 410 -9.65 -18.67 -7.28
N GLU A 411 -8.78 -17.77 -7.70
CA GLU A 411 -8.09 -17.82 -8.98
C GLU A 411 -6.59 -17.62 -8.79
N VAL A 412 -5.76 -18.26 -9.60
CA VAL A 412 -4.31 -18.08 -9.50
C VAL A 412 -3.91 -16.77 -10.19
N LEU A 413 -3.04 -15.95 -9.62
CA LEU A 413 -2.51 -14.77 -10.30
C LEU A 413 -1.65 -15.17 -11.50
N ASP A 414 -1.91 -14.57 -12.67
CA ASP A 414 -1.11 -14.83 -13.87
C ASP A 414 0.34 -14.36 -13.67
N GLY A 415 1.29 -15.12 -14.20
CA GLY A 415 2.74 -15.01 -13.92
C GLY A 415 3.46 -13.79 -14.51
N MET A 416 2.90 -12.58 -14.42
CA MET A 416 3.60 -11.34 -14.81
C MET A 416 4.77 -11.02 -13.88
N PHE A 417 4.61 -11.32 -12.59
CA PHE A 417 5.60 -11.02 -11.57
C PHE A 417 6.03 -12.29 -10.84
N THR A 418 7.30 -12.31 -10.43
CA THR A 418 7.80 -13.30 -9.48
C THR A 418 7.90 -12.63 -8.12
N PHE A 419 7.15 -13.14 -7.16
CA PHE A 419 7.15 -12.61 -5.80
C PHE A 419 8.15 -13.36 -4.94
N TYR A 420 8.69 -12.66 -3.95
CA TYR A 420 9.55 -13.21 -2.92
C TYR A 420 8.89 -13.02 -1.56
N ASP A 421 9.17 -13.92 -0.64
CA ASP A 421 8.75 -13.78 0.75
C ASP A 421 9.61 -12.74 1.50
N LEU A 422 9.32 -12.54 2.79
CA LEU A 422 9.93 -11.57 3.70
C LEU A 422 9.53 -10.12 3.47
N THR A 423 8.45 -9.74 4.14
CA THR A 423 7.97 -8.36 4.21
C THR A 423 8.50 -7.60 5.43
N ASN A 424 8.85 -8.31 6.51
CA ASN A 424 9.27 -7.75 7.78
C ASN A 424 10.53 -8.43 8.31
N ALA A 425 11.41 -7.65 8.96
CA ALA A 425 12.64 -8.15 9.57
C ALA A 425 12.96 -7.38 10.86
N LYS A 426 13.75 -7.99 11.76
CA LYS A 426 14.25 -7.34 12.97
C LYS A 426 15.64 -6.76 12.73
N LEU A 427 15.78 -5.45 12.95
CA LEU A 427 17.04 -4.74 12.94
C LEU A 427 17.60 -4.65 14.37
N TYR A 428 18.80 -5.19 14.58
CA TYR A 428 19.56 -5.04 15.81
C TYR A 428 20.67 -4.01 15.60
N ILE A 429 20.77 -3.05 16.51
CA ILE A 429 21.81 -2.03 16.52
C ILE A 429 22.71 -2.31 17.71
N TYR A 430 23.94 -2.73 17.43
CA TYR A 430 24.96 -3.02 18.45
C TYR A 430 25.98 -1.88 18.48
N GLN A 431 26.36 -1.45 19.67
CA GLN A 431 27.54 -0.62 19.85
C GLN A 431 28.76 -1.53 19.95
N VAL A 432 29.68 -1.40 18.99
CA VAL A 432 30.89 -2.22 18.91
C VAL A 432 32.00 -1.55 19.70
N ALA A 433 32.67 -2.33 20.53
CA ALA A 433 33.87 -1.89 21.23
C ALA A 433 34.96 -1.46 20.24
N SER A 434 35.74 -0.46 20.61
CA SER A 434 36.87 -0.01 19.81
C SER A 434 37.96 -1.09 19.75
N VAL A 435 38.62 -1.24 18.61
CA VAL A 435 39.85 -2.06 18.45
C VAL A 435 40.95 -1.62 19.42
N THR A 436 40.94 -0.37 19.90
CA THR A 436 41.85 0.06 20.98
C THR A 436 41.65 -0.71 22.26
N PHE A 437 40.42 -1.15 22.56
CA PHE A 437 40.14 -2.01 23.69
C PHE A 437 40.88 -3.34 23.54
N ASP A 438 40.81 -3.97 22.36
CA ASP A 438 41.50 -5.23 22.09
C ASP A 438 43.03 -5.06 22.11
N LEU A 439 43.56 -3.94 21.58
CA LEU A 439 44.99 -3.62 21.65
C LEU A 439 45.47 -3.34 23.07
N LEU A 440 44.66 -2.66 23.89
CA LEU A 440 44.96 -2.41 25.29
C LEU A 440 44.92 -3.72 26.08
N LEU A 441 43.93 -4.56 25.84
CA LEU A 441 43.83 -5.89 26.43
C LEU A 441 45.03 -6.76 26.04
N LEU A 442 45.45 -6.73 24.78
CA LEU A 442 46.67 -7.40 24.31
C LEU A 442 47.93 -6.87 25.02
N LEU A 443 48.04 -5.55 25.21
CA LEU A 443 49.17 -4.95 25.93
C LEU A 443 49.18 -5.35 27.40
N VAL A 444 48.02 -5.38 28.06
CA VAL A 444 47.90 -5.81 29.46
C VAL A 444 48.24 -7.29 29.61
N LEU A 445 47.71 -8.16 28.75
CA LEU A 445 48.03 -9.59 28.74
C LEU A 445 49.51 -9.84 28.42
N GLY A 446 50.05 -9.14 27.42
CA GLY A 446 51.44 -9.25 27.02
C GLY A 446 52.39 -8.79 28.13
N SER A 447 52.13 -7.64 28.75
CA SER A 447 52.93 -7.15 29.89
C SER A 447 52.83 -8.08 31.10
N TYR A 448 51.64 -8.60 31.41
CA TYR A 448 51.46 -9.61 32.46
C TYR A 448 52.31 -10.86 32.21
N LEU A 449 52.28 -11.42 30.99
CA LEU A 449 53.08 -12.60 30.64
C LEU A 449 54.57 -12.33 30.70
N ILE A 450 55.03 -11.14 30.27
CA ILE A 450 56.45 -10.74 30.36
C ILE A 450 56.89 -10.63 31.83
N ILE A 451 56.06 -10.03 32.69
CA ILE A 451 56.33 -9.90 34.12
C ILE A 451 56.37 -11.28 34.78
N LEU A 452 55.39 -12.14 34.49
CA LEU A 452 55.32 -13.51 35.02
C LEU A 452 56.54 -14.34 34.59
N PHE A 453 56.91 -14.28 33.31
CA PHE A 453 58.11 -14.94 32.80
C PHE A 453 59.36 -14.44 33.50
N SER A 454 59.50 -13.11 33.64
CA SER A 454 60.65 -12.51 34.32
C SER A 454 60.73 -12.94 35.79
N PHE A 455 59.60 -12.96 36.49
CA PHE A 455 59.52 -13.42 37.89
C PHE A 455 59.92 -14.89 38.04
N LEU A 456 59.41 -15.78 37.16
CA LEU A 456 59.75 -17.21 37.18
C LEU A 456 61.23 -17.46 36.87
N VAL A 457 61.81 -16.74 35.92
CA VAL A 457 63.24 -16.86 35.59
C VAL A 457 64.12 -16.36 36.73
N ILE A 458 63.79 -15.21 37.32
CA ILE A 458 64.54 -14.65 38.47
C ILE A 458 64.51 -15.62 39.66
N THR A 459 63.34 -16.20 39.97
CA THR A 459 63.18 -17.11 41.12
C THR A 459 63.85 -18.47 40.92
N THR A 460 63.96 -18.97 39.68
CA THR A 460 64.52 -20.31 39.41
C THR A 460 65.98 -20.32 38.97
N ARG A 461 66.46 -19.27 38.29
CA ARG A 461 67.81 -19.23 37.67
C ARG A 461 68.66 -18.03 38.10
N GLY A 462 68.11 -17.08 38.84
CA GLY A 462 68.81 -15.88 39.27
C GLY A 462 68.82 -14.77 38.20
N LEU A 463 69.16 -13.56 38.64
CA LEU A 463 68.95 -12.32 37.88
C LEU A 463 69.93 -12.16 36.70
N ASP A 464 71.12 -12.74 36.81
CA ASP A 464 72.18 -12.67 35.80
C ASP A 464 71.84 -13.42 34.51
N ASP A 465 71.02 -14.47 34.60
CA ASP A 465 70.63 -15.31 33.45
C ASP A 465 69.48 -14.69 32.64
N LEU A 466 68.64 -13.87 33.27
CA LEU A 466 67.66 -13.06 32.54
C LEU A 466 68.38 -11.97 31.70
N ILE A 467 69.45 -11.39 32.26
CA ILE A 467 70.27 -10.38 31.56
C ILE A 467 71.08 -11.01 30.42
N SER A 468 71.52 -12.28 30.57
CA SER A 468 72.27 -12.99 29.54
C SER A 468 71.43 -13.30 28.29
N LEU A 469 70.12 -13.53 28.45
CA LEU A 469 69.14 -13.75 27.37
C LEU A 469 68.96 -12.54 26.43
N PHE A 470 69.10 -11.31 26.95
CA PHE A 470 68.97 -10.08 26.16
C PHE A 470 70.31 -9.49 25.71
N ARG A 471 71.45 -10.07 26.11
CA ARG A 471 72.77 -9.68 25.61
C ARG A 471 73.02 -10.30 24.23
N ARG A 472 73.42 -9.47 23.26
CA ARG A 472 73.92 -9.96 21.96
C ARG A 472 75.07 -10.95 22.20
N PRO A 473 75.09 -12.11 21.54
CA PRO A 473 76.22 -13.02 21.66
C PRO A 473 77.50 -12.29 21.25
N PRO A 474 78.61 -12.43 21.99
CA PRO A 474 79.86 -11.78 21.63
C PRO A 474 80.28 -12.22 20.23
N SER A 475 80.66 -11.25 19.38
CA SER A 475 81.12 -11.55 18.03
C SER A 475 82.30 -12.50 18.10
N ARG A 476 82.13 -13.67 17.49
CA ARG A 476 83.16 -14.70 17.42
C ARG A 476 84.32 -14.11 16.61
N LYS A 477 85.36 -13.60 17.30
CA LYS A 477 86.63 -13.26 16.64
C LYS A 477 87.16 -14.56 16.03
N VAL A 478 87.18 -14.60 14.69
CA VAL A 478 87.90 -15.61 13.93
C VAL A 478 89.37 -15.49 14.32
N LYS A 479 89.92 -16.51 14.99
CA LYS A 479 91.37 -16.68 15.09
C LYS A 479 91.82 -17.24 13.74
N THR A 480 92.50 -16.41 12.96
CA THR A 480 93.44 -16.84 11.93
C THR A 480 94.72 -17.35 12.58
N ALA A 481 95.24 -18.44 12.00
CA ALA A 481 96.45 -19.20 12.32
C ALA A 481 96.31 -20.20 13.47
#